data_AF-A0A816HSY2-F1
#
_entry.id   AF-A0A816HSY2-F1
#
_cell.length_a   1.000
_cell.length_b   1.000
_cell.length_c   1.000
_cell.angle_alpha   90.00
_cell.angle_beta   90.00
_cell.angle_gamma   90.00
#
_symmetry.space_group_name_H-M   'P 1'
#
loop_
_entity.id
_entity.type
_entity.pdbx_description
1 polymer ?
#
loop_
_entity_poly.entity_id
_entity_poly.type
_entity_poly.pdbx_seq_one_letter_code
_entity_poly.pdbx_strand_id
1 'polypeptide(L)'
;MTMIRNEGIQEWIFNEGKNMFIKHFQFAEKESPFDFVTNLASRIRDYSLTDCLFGCYELRDFREDLICQLLDEYLIPSKMRHIDY
;
A
#
# COMPACT_ATOMS: atom_id res chain seq x y z
N MET A 1 -14.57 -12.24 2.31
CA MET A 1 -13.52 -12.60 1.33
C MET A 1 -14.02 -13.40 0.12
N THR A 2 -15.16 -14.09 0.19
CA THR A 2 -15.67 -14.90 -0.93
C THR A 2 -15.95 -14.09 -2.21
N MET A 3 -16.44 -12.84 -2.09
CA MET A 3 -16.76 -12.01 -3.26
C MET A 3 -15.52 -11.63 -4.07
N ILE A 4 -14.44 -11.17 -3.42
CA ILE A 4 -13.17 -10.84 -4.10
C ILE A 4 -12.61 -12.07 -4.84
N ARG A 5 -12.77 -13.26 -4.26
CA ARG A 5 -12.36 -14.52 -4.89
C ARG A 5 -13.19 -14.88 -6.11
N ASN A 6 -14.48 -14.60 -6.07
CA ASN A 6 -15.41 -14.94 -7.15
C ASN A 6 -15.33 -13.95 -8.32
N GLU A 7 -15.14 -12.67 -8.03
CA GLU A 7 -15.07 -11.60 -9.03
C GLU A 7 -13.66 -11.47 -9.64
N GLY A 8 -12.64 -12.05 -9.00
CA GLY A 8 -11.25 -11.96 -9.42
C GLY A 8 -10.62 -10.61 -9.06
N ILE A 9 -9.28 -10.57 -9.03
CA ILE A 9 -8.53 -9.35 -8.72
C ILE A 9 -8.48 -8.49 -9.98
N GLN A 10 -8.96 -7.26 -9.86
CA GLN A 10 -9.11 -6.36 -11.00
C GLN A 10 -7.90 -5.43 -11.11
N GLU A 11 -7.07 -5.60 -12.15
CA GLU A 11 -5.88 -4.77 -12.38
C GLU A 11 -6.21 -3.27 -12.50
N TRP A 12 -7.38 -2.92 -13.05
CA TRP A 12 -7.78 -1.53 -13.19
C TRP A 12 -7.87 -0.79 -11.84
N ILE A 13 -8.22 -1.51 -10.76
CA ILE A 13 -8.27 -0.94 -9.40
C ILE A 13 -6.86 -0.62 -8.90
N PHE A 14 -5.89 -1.51 -9.18
CA PHE A 14 -4.48 -1.24 -8.87
C PHE A 14 -3.98 -0.01 -9.64
N ASN A 15 -4.30 0.08 -10.94
CA ASN A 15 -3.92 1.21 -11.77
C ASN A 15 -4.58 2.52 -11.32
N GLU A 16 -5.83 2.48 -10.87
CA GLU A 16 -6.51 3.62 -10.26
C GLU A 16 -5.79 4.08 -8.98
N GLY A 17 -5.50 3.15 -8.06
CA GLY A 17 -4.74 3.44 -6.84
C GLY A 17 -3.37 4.06 -7.14
N LYS A 18 -2.64 3.49 -8.11
CA LYS A 18 -1.35 4.03 -8.58
C LYS A 18 -1.47 5.48 -9.03
N ASN A 19 -2.48 5.78 -9.85
CA ASN A 19 -2.73 7.14 -10.32
C ASN A 19 -3.10 8.09 -9.18
N MET A 20 -3.84 7.61 -8.19
CA MET A 20 -4.20 8.40 -7.00
C MET A 20 -2.97 8.76 -6.16
N PHE A 21 -2.09 7.79 -5.89
CA PHE A 21 -0.85 8.04 -5.12
C PHE A 21 0.11 9.00 -5.85
N ILE A 22 0.26 8.83 -7.17
CA ILE A 22 1.08 9.74 -7.99
C ILE A 22 0.54 11.18 -7.89
N LYS A 23 -0.78 11.36 -8.04
CA LYS A 23 -1.41 12.69 -7.92
C LYS A 23 -1.25 13.25 -6.52
N HIS A 24 -1.41 12.43 -5.48
CA HIS A 24 -1.21 12.86 -4.11
C HIS A 24 0.21 13.42 -3.90
N PHE A 25 1.23 12.75 -4.44
CA PHE A 25 2.60 13.24 -4.37
C PHE A 25 2.79 14.54 -5.16
N GLN A 26 2.31 14.60 -6.40
CA GLN A 26 2.47 15.76 -7.28
C GLN A 26 1.82 17.03 -6.73
N PHE A 27 0.70 16.88 -6.02
CA PHE A 27 -0.07 17.97 -5.44
C PHE A 27 -0.02 17.99 -3.91
N ALA A 28 1.00 17.37 -3.32
CA ALA A 28 1.17 17.34 -1.88
C ALA A 28 1.32 18.76 -1.32
N GLU A 29 0.55 19.08 -0.29
CA GLU A 29 0.74 20.31 0.46
C GLU A 29 2.04 20.24 1.26
N LYS A 30 2.58 21.42 1.59
CA LYS A 30 3.77 21.51 2.42
C LYS A 30 3.47 21.01 3.83
N GLU A 31 4.08 19.88 4.20
CA GLU A 31 4.04 19.35 5.56
C GLU A 31 4.70 20.33 6.56
N SER A 32 4.31 20.23 7.84
CA SER A 32 5.01 20.94 8.89
C SER A 32 6.48 20.48 8.96
N PRO A 33 7.44 21.35 9.33
CA PRO A 33 8.85 20.95 9.40
C PRO A 33 9.10 19.76 10.35
N PHE A 34 8.34 19.69 11.45
CA PHE A 34 8.47 18.61 12.42
C PHE A 34 8.01 17.26 11.85
N ASP A 35 6.84 17.24 11.21
CA ASP A 35 6.29 16.02 10.62
C ASP A 35 7.16 15.56 9.46
N PHE A 36 7.59 16.48 8.60
CA PHE A 36 8.42 16.17 7.44
C PHE A 36 9.72 15.47 7.85
N VAL A 37 10.45 16.00 8.83
CA VAL A 37 11.72 15.41 9.27
C VAL A 37 11.49 14.04 9.94
N THR A 38 10.44 13.92 10.75
CA THR A 38 10.10 12.66 11.43
C THR A 38 9.74 11.57 10.43
N ASN A 39 8.86 11.89 9.48
CA ASN A 39 8.45 10.99 8.40
C ASN A 39 9.64 10.61 7.51
N LEU A 40 10.45 11.59 7.10
CA LEU A 40 11.63 11.38 6.27
C LEU A 40 12.65 10.46 6.96
N ALA A 41 12.92 10.67 8.25
CA ALA A 41 13.83 9.81 9.01
C ALA A 41 13.36 8.35 9.03
N SER A 42 12.04 8.11 9.09
CA SER A 42 11.52 6.75 8.95
C SER A 42 11.68 6.21 7.52
N ARG A 43 11.34 7.02 6.51
CA ARG A 43 11.43 6.61 5.09
C ARG A 43 12.85 6.27 4.66
N ILE A 44 13.88 6.95 5.16
CA ILE A 44 15.29 6.64 4.85
C ILE A 44 15.71 5.24 5.36
N ARG A 45 15.01 4.69 6.35
CA ARG A 45 15.26 3.32 6.83
C ARG A 45 14.67 2.26 5.89
N ASP A 46 13.54 2.58 5.28
CA ASP A 46 12.74 1.63 4.50
C ASP A 46 13.04 1.72 2.99
N TYR A 47 13.50 2.88 2.52
CA TYR A 47 13.79 3.20 1.12
C TYR A 47 15.23 3.68 0.93
N SER A 48 15.75 3.52 -0.29
CA SER A 48 17.02 4.14 -0.67
C SER A 48 16.95 5.67 -0.56
N LEU A 49 18.11 6.35 -0.48
CA LEU A 49 18.14 7.82 -0.44
C LEU A 49 17.49 8.46 -1.67
N THR A 50 17.52 7.81 -2.83
CA THR A 50 16.87 8.31 -4.05
C THR A 50 15.35 8.14 -4.01
N ASP A 51 14.86 7.16 -3.26
CA ASP A 51 13.44 6.80 -3.20
C ASP A 51 12.77 7.28 -1.91
N CYS A 52 13.49 7.88 -0.96
CA CYS A 52 12.94 8.22 0.35
C CYS A 52 11.80 9.26 0.33
N LEU A 53 11.68 10.04 -0.75
CA LEU A 53 10.60 11.00 -0.93
C LEU A 53 9.39 10.42 -1.67
N PHE A 54 9.63 9.56 -2.67
CA PHE A 54 8.58 9.09 -3.59
C PHE A 54 8.20 7.62 -3.39
N GLY A 55 9.08 6.79 -2.81
CA GLY A 55 8.91 5.34 -2.71
C GLY A 55 7.64 4.92 -1.98
N CYS A 56 7.18 5.69 -0.99
CA CYS A 56 5.91 5.44 -0.31
C CYS A 56 4.66 5.75 -1.15
N TYR A 57 4.81 6.45 -2.28
CA TYR A 57 3.74 6.76 -3.24
C TYR A 57 3.83 5.89 -4.50
N GLU A 58 4.87 5.08 -4.62
CA GLU A 58 5.14 4.31 -5.82
C GLU A 58 4.51 2.93 -5.76
N LEU A 59 3.51 2.69 -6.61
CA LEU A 59 3.01 1.36 -6.93
C LEU A 59 3.63 0.92 -8.26
N ARG A 60 4.68 0.08 -8.19
CA ARG A 60 5.44 -0.36 -9.38
C ARG A 60 4.68 -1.41 -10.18
N ASP A 61 4.54 -2.59 -9.58
CA ASP A 61 4.12 -3.81 -10.27
C ASP A 61 2.79 -4.32 -9.71
N PHE A 62 1.86 -4.62 -10.61
CA PHE A 62 0.67 -5.39 -10.25
C PHE A 62 1.08 -6.86 -10.12
N ARG A 63 0.93 -7.40 -8.91
CA ARG A 63 1.33 -8.77 -8.55
C ARG A 63 0.12 -9.55 -8.06
N GLU A 64 -0.69 -10.02 -9.02
CA GLU A 64 -1.88 -10.82 -8.75
C GLU A 64 -1.56 -12.06 -7.91
N ASP A 65 -0.41 -12.69 -8.16
CA ASP A 65 0.06 -13.86 -7.43
C ASP A 65 0.22 -13.59 -5.92
N LEU A 66 0.79 -12.44 -5.55
CA LEU A 66 0.96 -12.06 -4.14
C LEU A 66 -0.38 -11.72 -3.48
N ILE A 67 -1.31 -11.13 -4.24
CA ILE A 67 -2.65 -10.81 -3.74
C ILE A 67 -3.44 -12.09 -3.49
N CYS A 68 -3.40 -13.05 -4.42
CA CYS A 68 -3.98 -14.38 -4.25
C CYS A 68 -3.37 -15.10 -3.05
N GLN A 69 -2.03 -15.12 -2.94
CA GLN A 69 -1.34 -15.73 -1.80
C GLN A 69 -1.79 -15.11 -0.47
N LEU A 70 -1.88 -13.79 -0.39
CA LEU A 70 -2.36 -13.10 0.81
C LEU A 70 -3.79 -13.52 1.18
N LEU A 71 -4.68 -13.57 0.20
CA LEU A 71 -6.07 -13.98 0.39
C LEU A 71 -6.14 -15.43 0.87
N ASP A 72 -5.50 -16.35 0.16
CA ASP A 72 -5.53 -17.81 0.39
C ASP A 72 -4.86 -18.22 1.69
N GLU A 73 -3.68 -17.68 1.99
CA GLU A 73 -2.86 -18.19 3.08
C GLU A 73 -3.09 -17.44 4.37
N TYR A 74 -3.42 -16.14 4.34
CA TYR A 74 -3.42 -15.29 5.53
C TYR A 74 -4.81 -14.80 5.92
N LEU A 75 -5.68 -14.50 4.95
CA LEU A 75 -7.00 -13.92 5.20
C LEU A 75 -8.10 -14.99 5.22
N ILE A 76 -7.88 -16.03 6.03
CA ILE A 76 -8.80 -17.15 6.25
C ILE A 76 -9.36 -17.13 7.69
N PRO A 77 -10.60 -17.63 7.92
CA PRO A 77 -11.22 -17.59 9.24
C PRO A 77 -10.38 -18.24 10.34
N SER A 78 -9.64 -19.31 10.04
CA SER A 78 -8.79 -20.01 11.02
C SER A 78 -7.60 -19.20 11.52
N LYS A 79 -7.21 -18.13 10.81
CA LYS A 79 -6.13 -17.21 11.22
C LYS A 79 -6.68 -15.87 11.75
N MET A 80 -8.00 -15.73 11.84
CA MET A 80 -8.63 -14.53 12.39
C MET A 80 -8.43 -14.47 13.90
N ARG A 81 -7.98 -13.33 14.41
CA ARG A 81 -8.02 -13.02 15.84
C ARG A 81 -9.33 -12.28 16.14
N HIS A 82 -10.26 -12.96 16.80
CA HIS A 82 -11.44 -12.33 17.38
C HIS A 82 -11.12 -11.93 18.83
N ILE A 83 -11.49 -10.72 19.21
CA ILE A 83 -11.36 -10.23 20.60
C ILE A 83 -12.79 -10.04 21.10
N ASP A 84 -13.22 -10.87 22.03
CA ASP A 84 -14.49 -10.73 22.73
C ASP A 84 -14.33 -9.69 23.85
N TYR A 85 -15.25 -8.72 23.90
CA TYR A 85 -15.34 -7.68 24.94
C TYR A 85 -16.45 -8.02 25.94
#